data_AF-I1BWZ1-F1
#
_entry.id   AF-I1BWZ1-F1
#
_cell.length_a   1.000
_cell.length_b   1.000
_cell.length_c   1.000
_cell.angle_alpha   90.00
_cell.angle_beta   90.00
_cell.angle_gamma   90.00
#
_symmetry.space_group_name_H-M   'P 1'
#
loop_
_entity.id
_entity.type
_entity.pdbx_description
1 polymer ?
#
loop_
_entity_poly.entity_id
_entity_poly.type
_entity_poly.pdbx_seq_one_letter_code
_entity_poly.pdbx_strand_id
1 'polypeptide(L)'
;MDEEMTNDQQLAYLLVLYLVLFQAKYLSVEAGEDLLAFLSFFVRALGHGMEIPTKISTARTMVNYSSASSGVSRFLVCSLCRSVYDTGSLHTRQCPFVRFANNPHRQERPCGNSLFVGSSLKPVLEFPYNSIVEMLKKFFVRPNFETEIEQWRGRYVEEGVLYDIYDGRVWNEMVDSVGEPFVSKRRLLMVSLNVDWFQPSDGMHYSCGGVYLFRIGGFR
;
A
#
# COMPACT_ATOMS: atom_id res chain seq x y z
N MET A 1 15.10 -21.35 -8.58
CA MET A 1 14.30 -22.58 -8.63
C MET A 1 13.45 -22.51 -7.39
N ASP A 2 12.30 -21.85 -7.51
CA ASP A 2 11.38 -21.69 -6.38
C ASP A 2 10.67 -23.04 -6.22
N GLU A 3 10.97 -23.75 -5.13
CA GLU A 3 10.26 -24.98 -4.79
C GLU A 3 8.79 -24.63 -4.51
N GLU A 4 7.87 -25.24 -5.25
CA GLU A 4 6.44 -25.10 -4.98
C GLU A 4 6.13 -25.57 -3.56
N MET A 5 5.62 -24.65 -2.74
CA MET A 5 5.16 -24.97 -1.39
C MET A 5 4.05 -26.00 -1.43
N THR A 6 4.11 -27.00 -0.56
CA THR A 6 3.01 -27.96 -0.38
C THR A 6 1.75 -27.26 0.15
N ASN A 7 0.57 -27.85 -0.08
CA ASN A 7 -0.70 -27.29 0.38
C ASN A 7 -0.71 -27.00 1.90
N ASP A 8 -0.08 -27.87 2.69
CA ASP A 8 0.02 -27.70 4.15
C ASP A 8 0.92 -26.53 4.54
N GLN A 9 2.02 -26.32 3.80
CA GLN A 9 2.91 -25.17 3.99
C GLN A 9 2.22 -23.86 3.60
N GLN A 10 1.42 -23.86 2.53
CA GLN A 10 0.63 -22.69 2.11
C GLN A 10 -0.44 -22.33 3.15
N LEU A 11 -1.15 -23.33 3.67
CA LEU A 11 -2.15 -23.13 4.71
C LEU A 11 -1.52 -22.57 5.99
N ALA A 12 -0.39 -23.11 6.41
CA ALA A 12 0.36 -22.62 7.56
C ALA A 12 0.82 -21.16 7.36
N TYR A 13 1.35 -20.84 6.17
CA TYR A 13 1.74 -19.47 5.83
C TYR A 13 0.57 -18.50 5.89
N LEU A 14 -0.58 -18.85 5.28
CA LEU A 14 -1.78 -18.01 5.29
C LEU A 14 -2.33 -17.80 6.70
N LEU A 15 -2.34 -18.85 7.54
CA LEU A 15 -2.75 -18.76 8.92
C LEU A 15 -1.88 -17.79 9.72
N VAL A 16 -0.55 -17.96 9.63
CA VAL A 16 0.40 -17.07 10.33
C VAL A 16 0.30 -15.64 9.80
N LEU A 17 0.11 -15.46 8.48
CA LEU A 17 -0.04 -14.14 7.87
C LEU A 17 -1.30 -13.44 8.38
N TYR A 18 -2.43 -14.14 8.43
CA TYR A 18 -3.67 -13.62 8.99
C TYR A 18 -3.48 -13.21 10.45
N LEU A 19 -2.85 -14.04 11.28
CA LEU A 19 -2.60 -13.73 12.70
C LEU A 19 -1.71 -12.50 12.87
N VAL A 20 -0.67 -12.34 12.05
CA VAL A 20 0.19 -11.16 12.05
C VAL A 20 -0.62 -9.90 11.68
N LEU A 21 -1.46 -9.96 10.65
CA LEU A 21 -2.31 -8.83 10.22
C LEU A 21 -3.39 -8.50 11.25
N PHE A 22 -4.03 -9.52 11.81
CA PHE A 22 -5.04 -9.39 12.84
C PHE A 22 -4.45 -8.78 14.12
N GLN A 23 -3.28 -9.26 14.54
CA GLN A 23 -2.54 -8.67 15.65
C GLN A 23 -2.20 -7.22 15.36
N ALA A 24 -1.62 -6.91 14.20
CA ALA A 24 -1.22 -5.55 13.85
C ALA A 24 -2.40 -4.56 13.86
N LYS A 25 -3.63 -5.03 13.60
CA LYS A 25 -4.82 -4.18 13.55
C LYS A 25 -5.59 -4.11 14.87
N TYR A 26 -5.69 -5.21 15.61
CA TYR A 26 -6.65 -5.32 16.72
C TYR A 26 -6.06 -5.70 18.07
N LEU A 27 -4.86 -6.29 18.12
CA LEU A 27 -4.30 -6.83 19.36
C LEU A 27 -3.01 -6.12 19.79
N SER A 28 -2.79 -6.04 21.09
CA SER A 28 -1.45 -5.74 21.61
C SER A 28 -0.47 -6.86 21.24
N VAL A 29 0.83 -6.58 21.35
CA VAL A 29 1.86 -7.61 21.09
C VAL A 29 1.70 -8.77 22.06
N GLU A 30 1.47 -8.48 23.35
CA GLU A 30 1.26 -9.49 24.40
C GLU A 30 0.05 -10.38 24.08
N ALA A 31 -1.12 -9.79 23.80
CA ALA A 31 -2.31 -10.55 23.44
C ALA A 31 -2.13 -11.37 22.15
N GLY A 32 -1.32 -10.87 21.20
CA GLY A 32 -0.94 -11.61 20.00
C GLY A 32 -0.04 -12.82 20.30
N GLU A 33 0.90 -12.69 21.24
CA GLU A 33 1.75 -13.81 21.67
C GLU A 33 0.96 -14.87 22.46
N ASP A 34 0.01 -14.46 23.30
CA ASP A 34 -0.88 -15.40 24.00
C ASP A 34 -1.72 -16.22 23.01
N LEU A 35 -2.29 -15.56 21.99
CA LEU A 35 -3.05 -16.22 20.92
C LEU A 35 -2.17 -17.22 20.15
N LEU A 36 -0.95 -16.84 19.81
CA LEU A 36 0.01 -17.70 19.12
C LEU A 36 0.41 -18.91 19.99
N ALA A 37 0.64 -18.70 21.29
CA ALA A 37 0.95 -19.78 22.22
C ALA A 37 -0.21 -20.78 22.35
N PHE A 38 -1.44 -20.28 22.46
CA PHE A 38 -2.64 -21.12 22.49
C PHE A 38 -2.78 -21.94 21.19
N LEU A 39 -2.61 -21.31 20.02
CA LEU A 39 -2.72 -22.00 18.74
C LEU A 39 -1.62 -23.06 18.56
N SER A 40 -0.39 -22.76 18.97
CA SER A 40 0.72 -23.73 18.96
C SER A 40 0.41 -24.96 19.83
N PHE A 41 -0.16 -24.74 21.02
CA PHE A 41 -0.64 -25.84 21.87
C PHE A 41 -1.79 -26.62 21.22
N PHE A 42 -2.79 -25.92 20.69
CA PHE A 42 -4.00 -26.52 20.11
C PHE A 42 -3.67 -27.42 18.90
N VAL A 43 -2.82 -26.94 17.99
CA VAL A 43 -2.39 -27.71 16.81
C VAL A 43 -1.61 -28.97 17.20
N ARG A 44 -0.72 -28.87 18.20
CA ARG A 44 0.01 -30.03 18.74
C ARG A 44 -0.93 -31.04 19.41
N ALA A 45 -1.92 -30.57 20.15
CA ALA A 45 -2.91 -31.43 20.80
C ALA A 45 -3.75 -32.24 19.80
N LEU A 46 -3.97 -31.71 18.60
CA LEU A 46 -4.66 -32.40 17.50
C LEU A 46 -3.75 -33.36 16.71
N GLY A 47 -2.46 -33.46 17.06
CA GLY A 47 -1.51 -34.31 16.36
C GLY A 47 -1.05 -33.76 15.00
N HIS A 48 -1.32 -32.49 14.71
CA HIS A 48 -0.82 -31.85 13.50
C HIS A 48 0.65 -31.44 13.69
N GLY A 49 1.49 -31.76 12.70
CA GLY A 49 2.93 -31.39 12.68
C GLY A 49 3.23 -29.95 12.29
N MET A 50 2.22 -29.06 12.29
CA MET A 50 2.39 -27.67 11.87
C MET A 50 3.09 -26.86 12.97
N GLU A 51 4.21 -26.22 12.62
CA GLU A 51 4.96 -25.38 13.55
C GLU A 51 4.40 -23.95 13.58
N ILE A 52 3.60 -23.65 14.62
CA ILE A 52 3.14 -22.28 14.88
C ILE A 52 4.12 -21.59 15.85
N PRO A 53 4.68 -20.43 15.47
CA PRO A 53 5.57 -19.65 16.33
C PRO A 53 4.78 -19.09 17.52
N THR A 54 5.43 -18.96 18.67
CA THR A 54 4.80 -18.38 19.89
C THR A 54 5.11 -16.89 20.07
N LYS A 55 6.07 -16.36 19.30
CA LYS A 55 6.48 -14.96 19.34
C LYS A 55 6.05 -14.23 18.08
N ILE A 56 5.51 -13.02 18.25
CA ILE A 56 5.06 -12.19 17.14
C ILE A 56 6.23 -11.77 16.24
N SER A 57 7.42 -11.55 16.81
CA SER A 57 8.64 -11.27 16.03
C SER A 57 8.96 -12.42 15.07
N THR A 58 8.94 -13.66 15.55
CA THR A 58 9.17 -14.86 14.72
C THR A 58 8.08 -15.01 13.67
N ALA A 59 6.81 -14.84 14.04
CA ALA A 59 5.68 -14.90 13.10
C ALA A 59 5.82 -13.88 11.95
N ARG A 60 6.22 -12.65 12.26
CA ARG A 60 6.48 -11.60 11.26
C ARG A 60 7.62 -11.98 10.32
N THR A 61 8.69 -12.60 10.83
CA THR A 61 9.80 -13.08 10.01
C THR A 61 9.37 -14.21 9.08
N MET A 62 8.61 -15.19 9.59
CA MET A 62 8.12 -16.33 8.79
C MET A 62 7.28 -15.89 7.58
N VAL A 63 6.47 -14.84 7.75
CA VAL A 63 5.63 -14.33 6.65
C VAL A 63 6.26 -13.18 5.87
N ASN A 64 7.52 -12.86 6.17
CA ASN A 64 8.26 -11.75 5.60
C ASN A 64 7.51 -10.40 5.69
N TYR A 65 6.82 -10.17 6.81
CA TYR A 65 5.97 -9.00 7.04
C TYR A 65 6.74 -7.69 6.86
N SER A 66 7.99 -7.65 7.34
CA SER A 66 8.87 -6.49 7.21
C SER A 66 9.12 -6.11 5.75
N SER A 67 9.24 -7.10 4.85
CA SER A 67 9.38 -6.85 3.41
C SER A 67 8.08 -6.37 2.78
N ALA A 68 6.93 -6.82 3.24
CA ALA A 68 5.63 -6.32 2.78
C ALA A 68 5.44 -4.83 3.11
N SER A 69 5.90 -4.39 4.29
CA SER A 69 5.89 -2.98 4.68
C SER A 69 7.12 -2.18 4.23
N SER A 70 8.14 -2.83 3.67
CA SER A 70 9.38 -2.16 3.28
C SER A 70 9.11 -1.09 2.22
N GLY A 71 9.70 0.10 2.36
CA GLY A 71 9.47 1.23 1.45
C GLY A 71 8.17 2.00 1.68
N VAL A 72 7.32 1.59 2.63
CA VAL A 72 6.17 2.39 3.08
C VAL A 72 6.62 3.36 4.16
N SER A 73 6.69 4.65 3.81
CA SER A 73 6.86 5.74 4.75
C SER A 73 5.53 6.06 5.41
N ARG A 74 5.56 6.44 6.69
CA ARG A 74 4.37 6.92 7.40
C ARG A 74 4.55 8.41 7.66
N PHE A 75 3.59 9.19 7.20
CA PHE A 75 3.57 10.62 7.47
C PHE A 75 2.57 10.95 8.56
N LEU A 76 2.92 11.91 9.40
CA LEU A 76 2.03 12.46 10.41
C LEU A 76 1.08 13.45 9.76
N VAL A 77 -0.21 13.37 10.06
CA VAL A 77 -1.22 14.28 9.50
C VAL A 77 -1.96 14.99 10.61
N CYS A 78 -2.08 16.31 10.51
CA CYS A 78 -2.94 17.06 11.41
C CYS A 78 -4.41 16.71 11.14
N SER A 79 -5.13 16.20 12.14
CA SER A 79 -6.55 15.83 11.98
C SER A 79 -7.46 17.02 11.60
N LEU A 80 -7.08 18.24 12.00
CA LEU A 80 -7.84 19.46 11.72
C LEU A 80 -7.54 20.08 10.35
N CYS A 81 -6.28 20.44 10.07
CA CYS A 81 -5.92 21.16 8.83
C CYS A 81 -5.35 20.28 7.71
N ARG A 82 -5.12 18.98 7.98
CA ARG A 82 -4.60 17.98 7.04
C ARG A 82 -3.20 18.24 6.47
N SER A 83 -2.45 19.14 7.10
CA SER A 83 -1.02 19.30 6.81
C SER A 83 -0.27 18.02 7.15
N VAL A 84 0.64 17.65 6.26
CA VAL A 84 1.40 16.40 6.29
C VAL A 84 2.84 16.72 6.71
N TYR A 85 3.40 15.89 7.57
CA TYR A 85 4.74 16.05 8.12
C TYR A 85 5.50 14.73 8.19
N ASP A 86 6.83 14.79 8.10
CA ASP A 86 7.68 13.63 8.35
C ASP A 86 7.72 13.34 9.86
N THR A 87 7.51 12.08 10.23
CA THR A 87 7.62 11.58 11.60
C THR A 87 8.95 11.92 12.28
N GLY A 88 10.06 12.01 11.55
CA GLY A 88 11.38 12.34 12.11
C GLY A 88 11.63 13.83 12.34
N SER A 89 10.76 14.71 11.82
CA SER A 89 10.99 16.15 11.76
C SER A 89 10.28 16.97 12.85
N LEU A 90 9.48 16.33 13.70
CA LEU A 90 8.69 17.04 14.71
C LEU A 90 9.32 17.03 16.10
N HIS A 91 9.84 18.19 16.49
CA HIS A 91 10.10 18.53 17.89
C HIS A 91 8.84 19.02 18.63
N THR A 92 7.70 19.17 17.94
CA THR A 92 6.49 19.80 18.45
C THR A 92 5.30 18.84 18.46
N ARG A 93 4.51 18.85 19.56
CA ARG A 93 3.30 18.01 19.69
C ARG A 93 2.07 18.62 19.02
N GLN A 94 2.15 19.90 18.64
CA GLN A 94 1.07 20.69 18.07
C GLN A 94 1.38 21.06 16.63
N CYS A 95 0.34 21.14 15.81
CA CYS A 95 0.45 21.47 14.40
C CYS A 95 0.96 22.91 14.17
N PRO A 96 2.16 23.09 13.59
CA PRO A 96 2.72 24.43 13.34
C PRO A 96 2.16 25.10 12.08
N PHE A 97 1.27 24.45 11.33
CA PHE A 97 0.81 24.97 10.05
C PHE A 97 0.06 26.29 10.21
N VAL A 98 0.51 27.32 9.49
CA VAL A 98 -0.19 28.61 9.37
C VAL A 98 -0.86 28.66 8.01
N ARG A 99 -2.19 28.69 8.01
CA ARG A 99 -2.97 28.80 6.77
C ARG A 99 -2.92 30.24 6.27
N PHE A 100 -2.45 30.44 5.03
CA PHE A 100 -2.30 31.75 4.41
C PHE A 100 -1.34 32.68 5.16
N ALA A 101 -0.11 32.22 5.43
CA ALA A 101 0.90 33.01 6.13
C ALA A 101 1.05 34.44 5.57
N ASN A 102 1.00 34.61 4.25
CA ASN A 102 1.24 35.92 3.63
C ASN A 102 -0.03 36.77 3.41
N ASN A 103 -1.09 36.59 4.21
CA ASN A 103 -2.32 37.38 4.04
C ASN A 103 -2.37 38.57 5.01
N PRO A 104 -2.25 39.82 4.53
CA PRO A 104 -2.23 41.02 5.37
C PRO A 104 -3.55 41.28 6.14
N HIS A 105 -4.65 40.63 5.74
CA HIS A 105 -5.96 40.77 6.39
C HIS A 105 -6.27 39.68 7.42
N ARG A 106 -5.37 38.73 7.64
CA ARG A 106 -5.63 37.59 8.53
C ARG A 106 -4.41 37.34 9.44
N GLN A 107 -4.64 37.27 10.75
CA GLN A 107 -3.56 36.95 11.68
C GLN A 107 -2.98 35.56 11.39
N GLU A 108 -1.66 35.49 11.30
CA GLU A 108 -0.89 34.25 11.22
C GLU A 108 -1.01 33.47 12.54
N ARG A 109 -2.07 32.68 12.67
CA ARG A 109 -2.22 31.76 13.79
C ARG A 109 -1.92 30.34 13.33
N PRO A 110 -1.01 29.62 14.02
CA PRO A 110 -0.79 28.22 13.73
C PRO A 110 -2.05 27.43 14.09
N CYS A 111 -2.23 26.31 13.39
CA CYS A 111 -3.36 25.40 13.61
C CYS A 111 -3.46 24.96 15.08
N GLY A 112 -2.32 24.69 15.74
CA GLY A 112 -2.25 24.38 17.17
C GLY A 112 -2.88 23.06 17.59
N ASN A 113 -3.53 22.34 16.67
CA ASN A 113 -4.17 21.07 16.94
C ASN A 113 -3.15 20.00 17.35
N SER A 114 -3.54 19.11 18.27
CA SER A 114 -2.65 18.04 18.72
C SER A 114 -2.39 17.05 17.59
N LEU A 115 -1.12 16.70 17.41
CA LEU A 115 -0.72 15.70 16.43
C LEU A 115 -0.65 14.29 17.03
N PHE A 116 -0.59 14.19 18.36
CA PHE A 116 -0.47 12.93 19.09
C PHE A 116 -1.60 12.74 20.10
N VAL A 117 -1.88 11.47 20.41
CA VAL A 117 -2.91 11.08 21.39
C VAL A 117 -2.36 11.20 22.81
N GLY A 118 -2.86 12.19 23.56
CA GLY A 118 -2.51 12.41 24.96
C GLY A 118 -1.01 12.64 25.16
N SER A 119 -0.42 11.92 26.13
CA SER A 119 1.02 11.97 26.41
C SER A 119 1.85 11.03 25.53
N SER A 120 1.22 10.09 24.82
CA SER A 120 1.91 9.12 23.96
C SER A 120 2.50 9.76 22.69
N LEU A 121 3.48 9.09 22.07
CA LEU A 121 3.98 9.43 20.72
C LEU A 121 3.17 8.76 19.61
N LYS A 122 1.95 8.28 19.91
CA LYS A 122 1.06 7.70 18.90
C LYS A 122 0.37 8.83 18.13
N PRO A 123 0.55 8.92 16.79
CA PRO A 123 -0.13 9.90 15.97
C PRO A 123 -1.65 9.82 16.09
N VAL A 124 -2.32 10.97 16.02
CA VAL A 124 -3.78 11.05 15.90
C VAL A 124 -4.23 10.55 14.53
N LEU A 125 -3.48 10.90 13.48
CA LEU A 125 -3.76 10.49 12.11
C LEU A 125 -2.43 10.29 11.37
N GLU A 126 -2.34 9.20 10.62
CA GLU A 126 -1.19 8.85 9.79
C GLU A 126 -1.63 8.67 8.33
N PHE A 127 -0.75 9.05 7.42
CA PHE A 127 -0.88 8.76 5.99
C PHE A 127 0.24 7.80 5.58
N PRO A 128 -0.09 6.55 5.20
CA PRO A 128 0.88 5.65 4.61
C PRO A 128 1.18 6.11 3.17
N TYR A 129 2.46 6.21 2.84
CA TYR A 129 2.94 6.54 1.50
C TYR A 129 3.92 5.47 1.04
N ASN A 130 3.75 5.02 -0.19
CA ASN A 130 4.71 4.14 -0.83
C ASN A 130 5.24 4.83 -2.09
N SER A 131 6.57 4.88 -2.22
CA SER A 131 7.19 5.48 -3.40
C SER A 131 6.86 4.68 -4.65
N ILE A 132 6.34 5.34 -5.67
CA ILE A 132 6.06 4.74 -6.98
C ILE A 132 7.34 4.11 -7.56
N VAL A 133 8.48 4.79 -7.41
CA VAL A 133 9.77 4.31 -7.90
C VAL A 133 10.19 3.03 -7.19
N GLU A 134 10.07 2.98 -5.86
CA GLU A 134 10.42 1.78 -5.08
C GLU A 134 9.46 0.62 -5.36
N MET A 135 8.18 0.92 -5.54
CA MET A 135 7.19 -0.06 -5.96
C MET A 135 7.54 -0.64 -7.35
N LEU A 136 7.85 0.20 -8.33
CA LEU A 136 8.23 -0.25 -9.67
C LEU A 136 9.51 -1.09 -9.63
N LYS A 137 10.55 -0.68 -8.89
CA LYS A 137 11.78 -1.47 -8.72
C LYS A 137 11.47 -2.89 -8.23
N LYS A 138 10.60 -3.02 -7.22
CA LYS A 138 10.19 -4.34 -6.69
C LYS A 138 9.47 -5.19 -7.73
N PHE A 139 8.66 -4.57 -8.59
CA PHE A 139 7.97 -5.29 -9.64
C PHE A 139 8.92 -5.73 -10.76
N PHE A 140 9.84 -4.87 -11.22
CA PHE A 140 10.82 -5.21 -12.25
C PHE A 140 11.81 -6.31 -11.85
N VAL A 141 11.99 -6.57 -10.54
CA VAL A 141 12.77 -7.71 -10.05
C VAL A 141 12.03 -9.05 -10.21
N ARG A 142 10.70 -9.04 -10.38
CA ARG A 142 9.93 -10.28 -10.51
C ARG A 142 10.18 -10.92 -11.88
N PRO A 143 10.42 -12.24 -11.94
CA PRO A 143 10.51 -12.97 -13.20
C PRO A 143 9.27 -12.70 -14.07
N ASN A 144 9.49 -12.56 -15.37
CA ASN A 144 8.44 -12.33 -16.37
C ASN A 144 7.66 -11.01 -16.25
N PHE A 145 7.91 -10.16 -15.25
CA PHE A 145 7.15 -8.91 -15.10
C PHE A 145 7.24 -8.04 -16.35
N GLU A 146 8.43 -7.87 -16.93
CA GLU A 146 8.64 -7.13 -18.19
C GLU A 146 7.83 -7.70 -19.35
N THR A 147 7.80 -9.02 -19.48
CA THR A 147 7.01 -9.70 -20.52
C THR A 147 5.53 -9.49 -20.28
N GLU A 148 5.07 -9.66 -19.04
CA GLU A 148 3.69 -9.49 -18.64
C GLU A 148 3.21 -8.07 -18.93
N ILE A 149 3.97 -7.03 -18.56
CA ILE A 149 3.59 -5.62 -18.81
C ILE A 149 3.50 -5.25 -20.29
N GLU A 150 4.12 -6.01 -21.18
CA GLU A 150 4.11 -5.74 -22.62
C GLU A 150 3.02 -6.54 -23.37
N GLN A 151 2.36 -7.51 -22.73
CA GLN A 151 1.37 -8.40 -23.38
C GLN A 151 0.23 -7.65 -24.06
N TRP A 152 -0.17 -6.48 -23.55
CA TRP A 152 -1.25 -5.69 -24.11
C TRP A 152 -0.95 -5.16 -25.52
N ARG A 153 0.33 -5.08 -25.93
CA ARG A 153 0.76 -4.56 -27.24
C ARG A 153 0.59 -5.57 -28.37
N GLY A 154 0.73 -6.85 -28.05
CA GLY A 154 0.68 -7.96 -29.01
C GLY A 154 -0.64 -8.72 -29.00
N ARG A 155 -1.63 -8.26 -28.23
CA ARG A 155 -2.93 -8.93 -28.15
C ARG A 155 -3.75 -8.68 -29.41
N TYR A 156 -4.54 -9.67 -29.78
CA TYR A 156 -5.56 -9.50 -30.81
C TYR A 156 -6.69 -8.60 -30.28
N VAL A 157 -7.12 -7.65 -31.11
CA VAL A 157 -8.25 -6.75 -30.84
C VAL A 157 -9.18 -6.82 -32.05
N GLU A 158 -10.42 -7.21 -31.82
CA GLU A 158 -11.46 -7.21 -32.84
C GLU A 158 -11.78 -5.78 -33.30
N GLU A 159 -11.98 -5.60 -34.60
CA GLU A 159 -12.22 -4.29 -35.19
C GLU A 159 -13.52 -3.66 -34.63
N GLY A 160 -13.42 -2.42 -34.14
CA GLY A 160 -14.54 -1.71 -33.54
C GLY A 160 -14.87 -2.09 -32.10
N VAL A 161 -14.13 -3.02 -31.48
CA VAL A 161 -14.32 -3.44 -30.08
C VAL A 161 -13.18 -2.89 -29.21
N LEU A 162 -13.55 -2.29 -28.08
CA LEU A 162 -12.61 -1.80 -27.07
C LEU A 162 -12.64 -2.75 -25.86
N TYR A 163 -11.55 -3.48 -25.60
CA TYR A 163 -11.44 -4.38 -24.45
C TYR A 163 -10.76 -3.70 -23.26
N ASP A 164 -9.88 -2.73 -23.53
CA ASP A 164 -9.15 -2.00 -22.51
C ASP A 164 -8.97 -0.54 -22.94
N ILE A 165 -8.55 0.32 -22.02
CA ILE A 165 -8.28 1.75 -22.25
C ILE A 165 -7.26 1.96 -23.38
N TYR A 166 -6.35 1.02 -23.61
CA TYR A 166 -5.32 1.06 -24.64
C TYR A 166 -5.90 0.99 -26.07
N ASP A 167 -7.10 0.43 -26.24
CA ASP A 167 -7.76 0.36 -27.56
C ASP A 167 -8.34 1.71 -27.98
N GLY A 168 -8.41 2.66 -27.03
CA GLY A 168 -8.90 4.00 -27.29
C GLY A 168 -8.12 4.68 -28.41
N ARG A 169 -8.85 5.24 -29.37
CA ARG A 169 -8.33 5.92 -30.56
C ARG A 169 -7.19 6.90 -30.24
N VAL A 170 -7.34 7.68 -29.17
CA VAL A 170 -6.36 8.70 -28.75
C VAL A 170 -4.95 8.13 -28.49
N TRP A 171 -4.84 6.89 -27.99
CA TRP A 171 -3.54 6.29 -27.66
C TRP A 171 -2.83 5.71 -28.88
N ASN A 172 -3.60 5.39 -29.92
CA ASN A 172 -3.11 4.84 -31.18
C ASN A 172 -2.83 5.92 -32.24
N GLU A 173 -3.50 7.08 -32.12
CA GLU A 173 -3.30 8.23 -33.02
C GLU A 173 -2.29 9.25 -32.49
N MET A 174 -1.98 9.23 -31.18
CA MET A 174 -0.91 10.06 -30.64
C MET A 174 0.45 9.55 -31.12
N VAL A 175 1.12 10.37 -31.94
CA VAL A 175 2.47 10.12 -32.44
C VAL A 175 3.48 11.06 -31.78
N ASP A 176 4.71 10.61 -31.68
CA ASP A 176 5.82 11.44 -31.22
C ASP A 176 6.33 12.39 -32.32
N SER A 177 7.40 13.13 -32.04
CA SER A 177 8.01 14.08 -32.99
C SER A 177 8.54 13.42 -34.27
N VAL A 178 8.64 12.10 -34.32
CA VAL A 178 9.15 11.30 -35.44
C VAL A 178 8.01 10.58 -36.17
N GLY A 179 6.75 10.74 -35.73
CA GLY A 179 5.59 10.09 -36.32
C GLY A 179 5.35 8.66 -35.85
N GLU A 180 6.11 8.18 -34.87
CA GLU A 180 5.90 6.86 -34.27
C GLU A 180 4.81 6.91 -33.21
N PRO A 181 3.91 5.91 -33.12
CA PRO A 181 2.89 5.88 -32.07
C PRO A 181 3.55 6.03 -30.68
N PHE A 182 3.03 6.92 -29.85
CA PHE A 182 3.57 7.22 -28.52
C PHE A 182 3.78 5.96 -27.69
N VAL A 183 2.88 4.99 -27.88
CA VAL A 183 2.96 3.72 -27.20
C VAL A 183 4.08 2.84 -27.73
N SER A 184 4.47 2.85 -29.01
CA SER A 184 5.23 1.77 -29.68
C SER A 184 6.65 1.48 -29.15
N LYS A 185 7.23 2.35 -28.31
CA LYS A 185 8.60 2.14 -27.81
C LYS A 185 8.66 1.12 -26.67
N ARG A 186 9.67 0.24 -26.73
CA ARG A 186 9.98 -0.69 -25.64
C ARG A 186 10.29 0.08 -24.34
N ARG A 187 9.86 -0.48 -23.20
CA ARG A 187 10.09 0.07 -21.85
C ARG A 187 9.34 1.38 -21.56
N LEU A 188 8.37 1.75 -22.40
CA LEU A 188 7.39 2.76 -22.04
C LEU A 188 6.26 2.10 -21.25
N LEU A 189 6.10 2.53 -20.00
CA LEU A 189 4.99 2.18 -19.14
C LEU A 189 3.87 3.19 -19.32
N MET A 190 2.73 2.73 -19.83
CA MET A 190 1.50 3.51 -19.79
C MET A 190 0.77 3.18 -18.48
N VAL A 191 0.62 4.21 -17.63
CA VAL A 191 0.03 4.07 -16.30
C VAL A 191 -1.19 4.96 -16.19
N SER A 192 -2.28 4.40 -15.68
CA SER A 192 -3.49 5.16 -15.40
C SER A 192 -3.48 5.66 -13.96
N LEU A 193 -3.60 6.97 -13.83
CA LEU A 193 -3.85 7.62 -12.55
C LEU A 193 -5.35 7.60 -12.29
N ASN A 194 -5.77 6.77 -11.34
CA ASN A 194 -7.14 6.79 -10.86
C ASN A 194 -7.23 7.69 -9.62
N VAL A 195 -8.27 8.51 -9.59
CA VAL A 195 -8.61 9.33 -8.44
C VAL A 195 -10.00 8.90 -7.99
N ASP A 196 -10.05 8.26 -6.83
CA ASP A 196 -11.28 7.76 -6.21
C ASP A 196 -11.53 8.46 -4.89
N TRP A 197 -12.78 8.52 -4.46
CA TRP A 197 -13.22 9.19 -3.24
C TRP A 197 -14.00 8.20 -2.38
N PHE A 198 -13.38 7.70 -1.31
CA PHE A 198 -13.99 6.71 -0.42
C PHE A 198 -14.00 7.17 1.03
N GLN A 199 -14.94 6.63 1.82
CA GLN A 199 -14.94 6.81 3.28
C GLN A 199 -14.08 5.70 3.90
N PRO A 200 -12.96 6.03 4.57
CA PRO A 200 -12.02 5.01 5.04
C PRO A 200 -12.52 4.23 6.26
N SER A 201 -13.58 4.70 6.93
CA SER A 201 -14.17 4.05 8.11
C SER A 201 -15.59 4.54 8.38
N ASP A 202 -16.40 3.69 9.00
CA ASP A 202 -17.75 4.03 9.47
C ASP A 202 -17.72 5.22 10.45
N GLY A 203 -18.66 6.15 10.29
CA GLY A 203 -18.76 7.36 11.11
C GLY A 203 -17.92 8.56 10.65
N MET A 204 -17.16 8.45 9.55
CA MET A 204 -16.44 9.60 8.98
C MET A 204 -17.35 10.44 8.08
N HIS A 205 -17.52 11.72 8.42
CA HIS A 205 -18.35 12.67 7.64
C HIS A 205 -17.65 13.28 6.41
N TYR A 206 -16.51 12.74 5.98
CA TYR A 206 -15.77 13.25 4.83
C TYR A 206 -15.21 12.12 3.97
N SER A 207 -15.06 12.41 2.69
CA SER A 207 -14.45 11.50 1.72
C SER A 207 -12.93 11.67 1.67
N CYS A 208 -12.21 10.56 1.59
CA CYS A 208 -10.77 10.52 1.33
C CYS A 208 -10.54 10.28 -0.16
N GLY A 209 -9.77 11.17 -0.78
CA GLY A 209 -9.26 10.96 -2.13
C GLY A 209 -8.11 9.95 -2.14
N GLY A 210 -8.31 8.80 -2.77
CA GLY A 210 -7.25 7.87 -3.12
C GLY A 210 -6.74 8.18 -4.52
N VAL A 211 -5.46 8.52 -4.64
CA VAL A 211 -4.79 8.56 -5.93
C VAL A 211 -3.97 7.28 -6.03
N TYR A 212 -4.33 6.41 -6.96
CA TYR A 212 -3.64 5.15 -7.15
C TYR A 212 -3.32 4.92 -8.61
N LEU A 213 -2.16 4.30 -8.84
CA LEU A 213 -1.78 3.81 -10.14
C LEU A 213 -2.35 2.41 -10.28
N PHE A 214 -3.21 2.20 -11.27
CA PHE A 214 -3.57 0.84 -11.67
C PHE A 214 -3.01 0.56 -13.05
N ARG A 215 -2.66 -0.71 -13.21
CA ARG A 215 -2.62 -1.35 -14.51
C ARG A 215 -4.00 -1.96 -14.73
N ILE A 216 -4.72 -1.49 -15.73
CA ILE A 216 -5.76 -2.29 -16.36
C ILE A 216 -5.01 -3.11 -17.41
N GLY A 217 -5.19 -4.42 -17.40
CA GLY A 217 -4.36 -5.36 -18.15
C GLY A 217 -4.72 -6.72 -17.61
N GLY A 218 -5.72 -7.32 -18.25
CA GLY A 218 -6.57 -8.38 -17.71
C GLY A 218 -5.82 -9.43 -16.89
N PHE A 219 -6.27 -9.60 -15.65
CA PHE A 219 -6.17 -10.91 -14.99
C PHE A 219 -7.00 -11.87 -15.84
N ARG A 220 -6.34 -12.71 -16.62
CA ARG A 220 -6.86 -14.04 -16.92
C ARG A 220 -6.26 -15.01 -15.94
#